data_AF-A0A957RWX8-F1
#
_entry.id   AF-A0A957RWX8-F1
#
_cell.length_a   1.000
_cell.length_b   1.000
_cell.length_c   1.000
_cell.angle_alpha   90.00
_cell.angle_beta   90.00
_cell.angle_gamma   90.00
#
_symmetry.space_group_name_H-M   'P 1'
#
loop_
_entity.id
_entity.type
_entity.pdbx_description
1 polymer ?
#
loop_
_entity_poly.entity_id
_entity_poly.type
_entity_poly.pdbx_seq_one_letter_code
_entity_poly.pdbx_strand_id
1 'polypeptide(L)'
;MFGGDIWANLINGFSVVLTPQHLLFVAIGVVIGTAIGVLPGIGPSLTISLLLPVTFGLEPISAFVMFGGIFYGAMYGGSTTSILVNTPGESSSVVTAIDGFQMAKKGRGGAALATAAIGSFFAGTFATLALMLMAPLLVRFALQFGAPEYFALMLLALSAVTGLAGQSAPKAFFATLLGLAMGMVGIDLQTGQPRFTFGNLNLLGGIDPVMVAIGLFAVGEVFWAAGTFKRTVEETVTLEGNLLMNREEWQRSWPAWIRG
;
A
#
# COMPACT_ATOMS: atom_id res chain seq x y z
N MET A 1 32.71 -7.24 -7.78
CA MET A 1 32.39 -8.31 -8.74
C MET A 1 30.97 -8.79 -8.42
N PHE A 2 29.92 -8.14 -8.96
CA PHE A 2 28.50 -8.46 -8.67
C PHE A 2 27.57 -8.26 -9.89
N GLY A 3 28.13 -7.89 -11.06
CA GLY A 3 27.33 -7.76 -12.28
C GLY A 3 26.83 -9.11 -12.82
N GLY A 4 27.49 -10.22 -12.45
CA GLY A 4 27.10 -11.57 -12.84
C GLY A 4 25.92 -12.13 -12.04
N ASP A 5 25.80 -11.79 -10.75
CA ASP A 5 24.82 -12.41 -9.86
C ASP A 5 23.42 -11.78 -9.97
N ILE A 6 23.31 -10.52 -10.42
CA ILE A 6 22.00 -9.85 -10.56
C ILE A 6 21.12 -10.60 -11.55
N TRP A 7 21.68 -11.00 -12.70
CA TRP A 7 20.96 -11.76 -13.71
C TRP A 7 20.54 -13.14 -13.19
N ALA A 8 21.42 -13.83 -12.46
CA ALA A 8 21.10 -15.12 -11.85
C ALA A 8 19.98 -14.99 -10.80
N ASN A 9 20.04 -13.96 -9.94
CA ASN A 9 19.01 -13.67 -8.94
C ASN A 9 17.67 -13.30 -9.58
N LEU A 10 17.67 -12.53 -10.67
CA LEU A 10 16.46 -12.19 -11.42
C LEU A 10 15.84 -13.44 -12.04
N ILE A 11 16.63 -14.27 -12.72
CA ILE A 11 16.16 -15.52 -13.31
C ILE A 11 15.58 -16.45 -12.23
N ASN A 12 16.25 -16.54 -11.08
CA ASN A 12 15.75 -17.31 -9.94
C ASN A 12 14.42 -16.74 -9.43
N GLY A 13 14.32 -15.43 -9.22
CA GLY A 13 13.08 -14.77 -8.79
C GLY A 13 11.92 -15.02 -9.76
N PHE A 14 12.14 -14.89 -11.07
CA PHE A 14 11.14 -15.24 -12.07
C PHE A 14 10.77 -16.72 -12.04
N SER A 15 11.73 -17.62 -11.85
CA SER A 15 11.44 -19.06 -11.74
C SER A 15 10.54 -19.40 -10.54
N VAL A 16 10.66 -18.65 -9.45
CA VAL A 16 9.81 -18.81 -8.25
C VAL A 16 8.42 -18.22 -8.51
N VAL A 17 8.34 -16.97 -8.98
CA VAL A 17 7.06 -16.25 -9.10
C VAL A 17 6.19 -16.77 -10.27
N LEU A 18 6.80 -17.30 -11.33
CA LEU A 18 6.06 -17.86 -12.48
C LEU A 18 5.49 -19.27 -12.23
N THR A 19 5.62 -19.80 -11.02
CA THR A 19 4.96 -21.06 -10.67
C THR A 19 3.43 -20.89 -10.65
N PRO A 20 2.65 -21.93 -11.00
CA PRO A 20 1.18 -21.85 -11.01
C PRO A 20 0.58 -21.41 -9.67
N GLN A 21 1.20 -21.83 -8.56
CA GLN A 21 0.79 -21.44 -7.22
C GLN A 21 0.92 -19.93 -6.98
N HIS A 22 2.07 -19.34 -7.30
CA HIS A 22 2.29 -17.90 -7.12
C HIS A 22 1.46 -17.06 -8.10
N LEU A 23 1.26 -17.54 -9.33
CA LEU A 23 0.35 -16.90 -10.29
C LEU A 23 -1.11 -16.92 -9.81
N LEU A 24 -1.54 -17.99 -9.14
CA LEU A 24 -2.87 -18.03 -8.53
C LEU A 24 -2.98 -17.04 -7.36
N PHE A 25 -1.97 -16.99 -6.48
CA PHE A 25 -1.98 -16.05 -5.35
C PHE A 25 -1.93 -14.59 -5.78
N VAL A 26 -1.13 -14.23 -6.80
CA VAL A 26 -1.15 -12.86 -7.32
C VAL A 26 -2.48 -12.55 -8.00
N ALA A 27 -3.08 -13.49 -8.73
CA ALA A 27 -4.40 -13.28 -9.34
C ALA A 27 -5.49 -13.05 -8.28
N ILE A 28 -5.52 -13.87 -7.23
CA ILE A 28 -6.41 -13.69 -6.08
C ILE A 28 -6.16 -12.33 -5.43
N GLY A 29 -4.89 -11.99 -5.18
CA GLY A 29 -4.50 -10.72 -4.59
C GLY A 29 -4.96 -9.52 -5.42
N VAL A 30 -4.77 -9.55 -6.74
CA VAL A 30 -5.21 -8.49 -7.67
C VAL A 30 -6.73 -8.36 -7.67
N VAL A 31 -7.48 -9.47 -7.71
CA VAL A 31 -8.95 -9.45 -7.70
C VAL A 31 -9.47 -8.86 -6.39
N ILE A 32 -8.98 -9.35 -5.25
CA ILE A 32 -9.38 -8.86 -3.93
C ILE A 32 -8.99 -7.39 -3.77
N GLY A 33 -7.74 -7.05 -4.10
CA GLY A 33 -7.24 -5.68 -4.04
C GLY A 33 -8.07 -4.74 -4.88
N THR A 34 -8.39 -5.10 -6.13
CA THR A 34 -9.23 -4.28 -7.00
C THR A 34 -10.64 -4.13 -6.44
N ALA A 35 -11.26 -5.22 -5.98
CA ALA A 35 -12.62 -5.19 -5.43
C ALA A 35 -12.71 -4.26 -4.21
N ILE A 36 -11.72 -4.33 -3.32
CA ILE A 36 -11.66 -3.46 -2.13
C ILE A 36 -11.30 -2.03 -2.52
N GLY A 37 -10.37 -1.84 -3.47
CA GLY A 37 -9.94 -0.52 -3.91
C GLY A 37 -11.04 0.30 -4.58
N VAL A 38 -12.05 -0.35 -5.19
CA VAL A 38 -13.21 0.37 -5.74
C VAL A 38 -14.11 0.95 -4.62
N LEU A 39 -13.97 0.49 -3.37
CA LEU A 39 -14.73 1.07 -2.26
C LEU A 39 -14.20 2.48 -1.92
N PRO A 40 -15.06 3.52 -1.94
CA PRO A 40 -14.63 4.87 -1.62
C PRO A 40 -14.05 4.97 -0.21
N GLY A 41 -12.94 5.71 -0.07
CA GLY A 41 -12.32 5.94 1.24
C GLY A 41 -11.40 4.82 1.75
N ILE A 42 -11.30 3.69 1.04
CA ILE A 42 -10.45 2.56 1.45
C ILE A 42 -9.16 2.54 0.63
N GLY A 43 -8.03 2.81 1.29
CA GLY A 43 -6.70 2.76 0.68
C GLY A 43 -6.05 1.36 0.68
N PRO A 44 -4.97 1.15 -0.10
CA PRO A 44 -4.21 -0.11 -0.07
C PRO A 44 -3.61 -0.43 1.29
N SER A 45 -3.20 0.58 2.06
CA SER A 45 -2.61 0.39 3.39
C SER A 45 -3.59 -0.29 4.34
N LEU A 46 -4.85 0.16 4.32
CA LEU A 46 -5.95 -0.45 5.08
C LEU A 46 -6.25 -1.86 4.55
N THR A 47 -6.32 -2.02 3.23
CA THR A 47 -6.58 -3.31 2.58
C THR A 47 -5.55 -4.38 2.97
N ILE A 48 -4.26 -4.04 2.92
CA ILE A 48 -3.17 -4.94 3.33
C ILE A 48 -3.25 -5.25 4.81
N SER A 49 -3.54 -4.26 5.66
CA SER A 49 -3.67 -4.46 7.11
C SER A 49 -4.80 -5.43 7.46
N LEU A 50 -5.94 -5.34 6.77
CA LEU A 50 -7.08 -6.23 6.97
C LEU A 50 -6.83 -7.65 6.46
N LEU A 51 -6.01 -7.81 5.42
CA LEU A 51 -5.71 -9.11 4.79
C LEU A 51 -4.44 -9.77 5.31
N LEU A 52 -3.59 -9.04 6.05
CA LEU A 52 -2.38 -9.55 6.72
C LEU A 52 -2.61 -10.86 7.50
N PRO A 53 -3.65 -11.01 8.35
CA PRO A 53 -3.89 -12.27 9.06
C PRO A 53 -4.10 -13.47 8.14
N VAL A 54 -4.77 -13.26 7.00
CA VAL A 54 -5.09 -14.32 6.05
C VAL A 54 -3.81 -14.90 5.44
N THR A 55 -2.74 -14.11 5.38
CA THR A 55 -1.45 -14.52 4.81
C THR A 55 -0.53 -15.26 5.78
N PHE A 56 -0.81 -15.29 7.09
CA PHE A 56 0.07 -15.96 8.05
C PHE A 56 0.08 -17.48 7.94
N GLY A 57 -0.98 -18.06 7.36
CA GLY A 57 -1.00 -19.47 7.00
C GLY A 57 -0.24 -19.80 5.71
N LEU A 58 0.27 -18.80 4.99
CA LEU A 58 0.96 -18.96 3.72
C LEU A 58 2.48 -18.98 3.92
N GLU A 59 3.18 -19.64 2.98
CA GLU A 59 4.62 -19.49 2.87
C GLU A 59 4.97 -18.01 2.63
N PRO A 60 6.04 -17.46 3.24
CA PRO A 60 6.40 -16.04 3.13
C PRO A 60 6.44 -15.51 1.69
N ILE A 61 6.97 -16.29 0.75
CA ILE A 61 7.05 -15.90 -0.66
C ILE A 61 5.64 -15.74 -1.26
N SER A 62 4.75 -16.70 -1.01
CA SER A 62 3.35 -16.64 -1.45
C SER A 62 2.62 -15.44 -0.82
N ALA A 63 2.87 -15.14 0.45
CA ALA A 63 2.31 -13.96 1.12
C ALA A 63 2.76 -12.65 0.45
N PHE A 64 4.05 -12.48 0.17
CA PHE A 64 4.56 -11.28 -0.51
C PHE A 64 4.02 -11.13 -1.93
N VAL A 65 3.91 -12.23 -2.68
CA VAL A 65 3.32 -12.23 -4.03
C VAL A 65 1.86 -11.79 -3.97
N MET A 66 1.09 -12.32 -3.02
CA MET A 66 -0.30 -11.92 -2.81
C MET A 66 -0.43 -10.45 -2.38
N PHE A 67 0.42 -9.96 -1.46
CA PHE A 67 0.43 -8.55 -1.06
C PHE A 67 0.77 -7.62 -2.21
N GLY A 68 1.71 -8.00 -3.09
CA GLY A 68 1.99 -7.26 -4.31
C GLY A 68 0.72 -7.13 -5.17
N GLY A 69 0.01 -8.24 -5.37
CA GLY A 69 -1.27 -8.25 -6.08
C GLY A 69 -2.32 -7.34 -5.44
N ILE A 70 -2.49 -7.44 -4.11
CA ILE A 70 -3.42 -6.60 -3.34
C ILE A 70 -3.07 -5.12 -3.47
N PHE A 71 -1.80 -4.77 -3.30
CA PHE A 71 -1.34 -3.39 -3.34
C PHE A 71 -1.62 -2.73 -4.70
N TYR A 72 -1.16 -3.36 -5.79
CA TYR A 72 -1.37 -2.82 -7.14
C TYR A 72 -2.85 -2.88 -7.56
N GLY A 73 -3.57 -3.94 -7.18
CA GLY A 73 -5.01 -4.04 -7.41
C GLY A 73 -5.79 -2.94 -6.70
N ALA A 74 -5.50 -2.68 -5.42
CA ALA A 74 -6.16 -1.63 -4.65
C ALA A 74 -5.83 -0.22 -5.17
N MET A 75 -4.59 0.03 -5.58
CA MET A 75 -4.21 1.29 -6.23
C MET A 75 -4.98 1.52 -7.54
N TYR A 76 -5.14 0.47 -8.35
CA TYR A 76 -5.93 0.56 -9.57
C TYR A 76 -7.42 0.74 -9.29
N GLY A 77 -8.00 -0.05 -8.37
CA GLY A 77 -9.39 0.09 -7.93
C GLY A 77 -9.69 1.50 -7.42
N GLY A 78 -8.82 2.05 -6.59
CA GLY A 78 -8.95 3.40 -6.04
C GLY A 78 -8.94 4.50 -7.11
N SER A 79 -8.18 4.30 -8.18
CA SER A 79 -8.22 5.21 -9.35
C SER A 79 -9.59 5.18 -10.05
N THR A 80 -10.25 4.02 -10.10
CA THR A 80 -11.57 3.88 -10.73
C THR A 80 -12.61 4.71 -9.98
N THR A 81 -12.64 4.60 -8.65
CA THR A 81 -13.55 5.37 -7.80
C THR A 81 -13.23 6.86 -7.80
N SER A 82 -11.95 7.23 -7.82
CA SER A 82 -11.52 8.62 -7.96
C SER A 82 -12.00 9.23 -9.28
N ILE A 83 -11.88 8.49 -10.40
CA ILE A 83 -12.22 8.97 -11.74
C ILE A 83 -13.73 9.03 -11.97
N LEU A 84 -14.50 8.04 -11.50
CA LEU A 84 -15.93 7.94 -11.82
C LEU A 84 -16.84 8.60 -10.76
N VAL A 85 -16.36 8.71 -9.52
CA VAL A 85 -17.17 9.09 -8.36
C VAL A 85 -16.60 10.31 -7.61
N ASN A 86 -15.39 10.77 -7.96
CA ASN A 86 -14.71 11.91 -7.33
C ASN A 86 -14.48 11.77 -5.81
N THR A 87 -14.41 10.53 -5.32
CA THR A 87 -14.16 10.22 -3.90
C THR A 87 -12.81 9.52 -3.78
N PRO A 88 -11.68 10.28 -3.70
CA PRO A 88 -10.35 9.68 -3.59
C PRO A 88 -10.18 8.94 -2.26
N GLY A 89 -9.71 7.70 -2.30
CA GLY A 89 -9.40 6.90 -1.11
C GLY A 89 -8.03 7.19 -0.48
N GLU A 90 -7.12 7.82 -1.24
CA GLU A 90 -5.75 8.10 -0.84
C GLU A 90 -5.34 9.52 -1.28
N SER A 91 -4.42 10.15 -0.56
CA SER A 91 -3.94 11.51 -0.86
C SER A 91 -3.27 11.61 -2.24
N SER A 92 -2.59 10.53 -2.67
CA SER A 92 -2.00 10.40 -4.00
C SER A 92 -3.03 10.39 -5.13
N SER A 93 -4.27 9.99 -4.84
CA SER A 93 -5.36 9.86 -5.83
C SER A 93 -6.16 11.14 -6.01
N VAL A 94 -5.90 12.19 -5.24
CA VAL A 94 -6.63 13.46 -5.31
C VAL A 94 -6.45 14.13 -6.66
N VAL A 95 -5.23 14.12 -7.21
CA VAL A 95 -4.97 14.69 -8.54
C VAL A 95 -5.68 13.87 -9.63
N THR A 96 -5.70 12.54 -9.48
CA THR A 96 -6.44 11.62 -10.36
C THR A 96 -7.95 11.90 -10.31
N ALA A 97 -8.51 12.18 -9.13
CA ALA A 97 -9.90 12.56 -8.98
C ALA A 97 -10.21 13.87 -9.70
N ILE A 98 -9.38 14.92 -9.51
CA ILE A 98 -9.60 16.23 -10.13
C ILE A 98 -9.62 16.14 -11.66
N ASP A 99 -8.57 15.59 -12.28
CA ASP A 99 -8.46 15.57 -13.75
C ASP A 99 -9.32 14.46 -14.36
N GLY A 100 -9.31 13.28 -13.74
CA GLY A 100 -10.03 12.10 -14.21
C GLY A 100 -11.54 12.27 -14.17
N PHE A 101 -12.08 12.84 -13.08
CA PHE A 101 -13.51 13.09 -12.96
C PHE A 101 -14.01 14.14 -13.95
N GLN A 102 -13.21 15.17 -14.25
CA GLN A 102 -13.56 16.14 -15.28
C GLN A 102 -13.58 15.51 -16.69
N MET A 103 -12.72 14.53 -16.95
CA MET A 103 -12.79 13.73 -18.19
C MET A 103 -14.01 12.81 -18.20
N ALA A 104 -14.32 12.15 -17.08
CA ALA A 104 -15.52 11.33 -16.95
C ALA A 104 -16.79 12.14 -17.23
N LYS A 105 -16.95 13.31 -16.61
CA LYS A 105 -18.08 14.24 -16.84
C LYS A 105 -18.27 14.68 -18.30
N LYS A 106 -17.23 14.58 -19.12
CA LYS A 106 -17.27 14.88 -20.57
C LYS A 106 -17.58 13.65 -21.44
N GLY A 107 -18.03 12.53 -20.84
CA GLY A 107 -18.26 11.27 -21.56
C GLY A 107 -16.96 10.59 -21.99
N ARG A 108 -15.84 10.85 -21.28
CA ARG A 108 -14.52 10.27 -21.56
C ARG A 108 -13.96 9.48 -20.38
N GLY A 109 -14.84 8.88 -19.58
CA GLY A 109 -14.45 8.07 -18.41
C GLY A 109 -13.58 6.88 -18.79
N GLY A 110 -13.90 6.20 -19.90
CA GLY A 110 -13.11 5.09 -20.43
C GLY A 110 -11.67 5.48 -20.76
N ALA A 111 -11.48 6.60 -21.47
CA ALA A 111 -10.15 7.12 -21.80
C ALA A 111 -9.36 7.56 -20.55
N ALA A 112 -10.05 8.11 -19.54
CA ALA A 112 -9.44 8.47 -18.26
C ALA A 112 -8.93 7.24 -17.49
N LEU A 113 -9.75 6.18 -17.40
CA LEU A 113 -9.36 4.90 -16.80
C LEU A 113 -8.21 4.25 -17.56
N ALA A 114 -8.25 4.24 -18.90
CA ALA A 114 -7.18 3.70 -19.73
C ALA A 114 -5.87 4.47 -19.51
N THR A 115 -5.92 5.80 -19.45
CA THR A 115 -4.75 6.65 -19.17
C THR A 115 -4.14 6.34 -17.80
N ALA A 116 -4.98 6.18 -16.77
CA ALA A 116 -4.55 5.83 -15.43
C ALA A 116 -3.92 4.43 -15.39
N ALA A 117 -4.57 3.43 -16.00
CA ALA A 117 -4.06 2.06 -16.06
C ALA A 117 -2.69 1.98 -16.74
N ILE A 118 -2.57 2.60 -17.93
CA ILE A 118 -1.33 2.59 -18.72
C ILE A 118 -0.23 3.36 -18.00
N GLY A 119 -0.55 4.53 -17.45
CA GLY A 119 0.40 5.34 -16.69
C GLY A 119 0.95 4.61 -15.48
N SER A 120 0.07 4.02 -14.65
CA SER A 120 0.48 3.24 -13.49
C SER A 120 1.28 1.99 -13.86
N PHE A 121 0.98 1.35 -15.00
CA PHE A 121 1.76 0.22 -15.49
C PHE A 121 3.20 0.62 -15.81
N PHE A 122 3.40 1.68 -16.59
CA PHE A 122 4.74 2.15 -16.97
C PHE A 122 5.51 2.73 -15.79
N ALA A 123 4.90 3.62 -15.01
CA ALA A 123 5.53 4.23 -13.83
C ALA A 123 5.85 3.16 -12.77
N GLY A 124 4.92 2.24 -12.50
CA GLY A 124 5.11 1.12 -11.59
C GLY A 124 6.24 0.20 -12.04
N THR A 125 6.24 -0.22 -13.32
CA THR A 125 7.30 -1.08 -13.87
C THR A 125 8.66 -0.40 -13.81
N PHE A 126 8.75 0.88 -14.18
CA PHE A 126 9.99 1.64 -14.12
C PHE A 126 10.49 1.80 -12.68
N ALA A 127 9.60 2.14 -11.74
CA ALA A 127 9.94 2.25 -10.32
C ALA A 127 10.43 0.92 -9.74
N THR A 128 9.78 -0.20 -10.09
CA THR A 128 10.21 -1.54 -9.67
C THR A 128 11.58 -1.88 -10.26
N LEU A 129 11.82 -1.63 -11.55
CA LEU A 129 13.13 -1.87 -12.18
C LEU A 129 14.23 -1.01 -11.55
N ALA A 130 13.96 0.29 -11.33
CA ALA A 130 14.89 1.19 -10.67
C ALA A 130 15.21 0.70 -9.25
N LEU A 131 14.19 0.29 -8.50
CA LEU A 131 14.36 -0.28 -7.17
C LEU A 131 15.18 -1.58 -7.21
N MET A 132 14.91 -2.48 -8.16
CA MET A 132 15.69 -3.73 -8.33
C MET A 132 17.19 -3.44 -8.57
N LEU A 133 17.51 -2.40 -9.35
CA LEU A 133 18.90 -2.01 -9.62
C LEU A 133 19.55 -1.30 -8.42
N MET A 134 18.78 -0.52 -7.66
CA MET A 134 19.29 0.19 -6.48
C MET A 134 19.31 -0.66 -5.21
N ALA A 135 18.51 -1.73 -5.13
CA ALA A 135 18.40 -2.57 -3.93
C ALA A 135 19.75 -3.12 -3.44
N PRO A 136 20.66 -3.65 -4.28
CA PRO A 136 21.97 -4.11 -3.82
C PRO A 136 22.82 -3.00 -3.20
N LEU A 137 22.70 -1.77 -3.70
CA LEU A 137 23.41 -0.62 -3.14
C LEU A 137 22.84 -0.23 -1.78
N LEU A 138 21.51 -0.18 -1.66
CA LEU A 138 20.82 0.11 -0.41
C LEU A 138 21.16 -0.92 0.67
N VAL A 139 21.17 -2.22 0.33
CA VAL A 139 21.53 -3.30 1.25
C VAL A 139 22.96 -3.15 1.76
N ARG A 140 23.93 -2.76 0.92
CA ARG A 140 25.31 -2.53 1.37
C ARG A 140 25.42 -1.42 2.39
N PHE A 141 24.69 -0.32 2.18
CA PHE A 141 24.63 0.75 3.15
C PHE A 141 23.97 0.29 4.45
N ALA A 142 22.84 -0.42 4.37
CA ALA A 142 22.13 -0.93 5.54
C ALA A 142 22.97 -1.90 6.38
N LEU A 143 23.79 -2.76 5.75
CA LEU A 143 24.67 -3.69 6.46
C LEU A 143 25.83 -3.01 7.20
N GLN A 144 26.14 -1.74 6.90
CA GLN A 144 27.15 -0.96 7.62
C GLN A 144 26.60 -0.29 8.87
N PHE A 145 25.28 -0.32 9.10
CA PHE A 145 24.65 0.37 10.21
C PHE A 145 24.98 -0.34 11.52
N GLY A 146 25.51 0.40 12.48
CA GLY A 146 25.71 -0.03 13.85
C GLY A 146 24.53 0.36 14.74
N ALA A 147 24.66 0.10 16.04
CA ALA A 147 23.64 0.45 17.01
C ALA A 147 23.26 1.95 17.00
N PRO A 148 24.20 2.92 16.87
CA PRO A 148 23.85 4.34 16.79
C PRO A 148 23.03 4.69 15.53
N GLU A 149 23.40 4.15 14.37
CA GLU A 149 22.71 4.41 13.11
C GLU A 149 21.30 3.80 13.11
N TYR A 150 21.15 2.58 13.65
CA TYR A 150 19.83 1.98 13.85
C TYR A 150 18.96 2.81 14.79
N PHE A 151 19.53 3.31 15.90
CA PHE A 151 18.79 4.17 16.83
C PHE A 151 18.35 5.48 16.15
N ALA A 152 19.25 6.15 15.43
CA ALA A 152 18.93 7.37 14.70
C ALA A 152 17.89 7.14 13.61
N LEU A 153 17.97 6.02 12.89
CA LEU A 153 17.00 5.64 11.86
C LEU A 153 15.63 5.35 12.46
N MET A 154 15.57 4.67 13.61
CA MET A 154 14.31 4.44 14.33
C MET A 154 13.69 5.76 14.81
N LEU A 155 14.49 6.68 15.39
CA LEU A 155 14.01 8.01 15.75
C LEU A 155 13.49 8.78 14.55
N LEU A 156 14.24 8.78 13.44
CA LEU A 156 13.83 9.41 12.19
C LEU A 156 12.50 8.83 11.68
N ALA A 157 12.35 7.51 11.70
CA ALA A 157 11.11 6.84 11.30
C ALA A 157 9.93 7.24 12.18
N LEU A 158 10.09 7.24 13.50
CA LEU A 158 9.05 7.65 14.44
C LEU A 158 8.68 9.14 14.29
N SER A 159 9.68 10.00 14.07
CA SER A 159 9.47 11.43 13.79
C SER A 159 8.76 11.64 12.45
N ALA A 160 9.13 10.90 11.40
CA ALA A 160 8.51 11.00 10.08
C ALA A 160 7.05 10.53 10.11
N VAL A 161 6.76 9.40 10.76
CA VAL A 161 5.39 8.90 10.97
C VAL A 161 4.56 9.94 11.72
N THR A 162 5.11 10.51 12.78
CA THR A 162 4.44 11.56 13.56
C THR A 162 4.19 12.83 12.73
N GLY A 163 5.13 13.22 11.88
CA GLY A 163 5.02 14.41 11.02
C GLY A 163 4.04 14.24 9.85
N LEU A 164 3.90 13.02 9.35
CA LEU A 164 2.97 12.68 8.25
C LEU A 164 1.55 12.37 8.72
N ALA A 165 1.38 12.05 10.00
CA ALA A 165 0.09 11.67 10.58
C ALA A 165 -0.82 12.90 10.83
N GLY A 166 -1.45 13.37 9.75
CA GLY A 166 -2.64 14.22 9.80
C GLY A 166 -2.41 15.65 10.33
N GLN A 167 -3.51 16.31 10.72
CA GLN A 167 -3.52 17.75 11.00
C GLN A 167 -3.00 18.13 12.40
N SER A 168 -2.72 17.17 13.28
CA SER A 168 -2.40 17.44 14.70
C SER A 168 -1.18 16.66 15.17
N ALA A 169 -0.02 17.31 15.15
CA ALA A 169 1.25 16.74 15.57
C ALA A 169 1.25 16.16 17.02
N PRO A 170 0.61 16.79 18.03
CA PRO A 170 0.55 16.20 19.37
C PRO A 170 -0.24 14.88 19.43
N LYS A 171 -1.34 14.77 18.66
CA LYS A 171 -2.13 13.54 18.59
C LYS A 171 -1.37 12.43 17.90
N ALA A 172 -0.71 12.75 16.79
CA ALA A 172 0.17 11.84 16.09
C ALA A 172 1.30 11.32 16.98
N PHE A 173 1.95 12.22 17.72
CA PHE A 173 3.04 11.85 18.63
C PHE A 173 2.57 10.91 19.74
N PHE A 174 1.42 11.23 20.36
CA PHE A 174 0.82 10.38 21.37
C PHE A 174 0.44 8.99 20.81
N ALA A 175 -0.14 8.93 19.61
CA ALA A 175 -0.47 7.67 18.95
C ALA A 175 0.77 6.83 18.64
N THR A 176 1.86 7.45 18.17
CA THR A 176 3.16 6.80 17.94
C THR A 176 3.73 6.22 19.24
N LEU A 177 3.72 6.98 20.33
CA LEU A 177 4.18 6.50 21.64
C LEU A 177 3.32 5.35 22.19
N LEU A 178 2.00 5.44 22.01
CA LEU A 178 1.06 4.39 22.42
C LEU A 178 1.28 3.10 21.61
N GLY A 179 1.49 3.21 20.30
CA GLY A 179 1.89 2.08 19.45
C GLY A 179 3.20 1.44 19.88
N LEU A 180 4.22 2.26 20.16
CA LEU A 180 5.52 1.78 20.66
C LEU A 180 5.37 1.06 22.01
N ALA A 181 4.58 1.61 22.94
CA ALA A 181 4.32 1.00 24.24
C ALA A 181 3.65 -0.38 24.11
N MET A 182 2.65 -0.51 23.23
CA MET A 182 2.01 -1.80 22.95
C MET A 182 2.97 -2.79 22.30
N GLY A 183 3.82 -2.34 21.37
CA GLY A 183 4.81 -3.19 20.69
C GLY A 183 5.94 -3.70 21.58
N MET A 184 6.18 -3.07 22.74
CA MET A 184 7.17 -3.52 23.73
C MET A 184 6.64 -4.62 24.66
N VAL A 185 5.34 -4.93 24.64
CA VAL A 185 4.76 -5.98 25.47
C VAL A 185 5.19 -7.35 24.92
N GLY A 186 5.79 -8.19 25.77
CA GLY A 186 6.18 -9.55 25.40
C GLY A 186 7.60 -9.91 25.84
N ILE A 187 8.09 -11.06 25.37
CA ILE A 187 9.48 -11.47 25.55
C ILE A 187 10.37 -10.70 24.58
N ASP A 188 11.39 -10.02 25.11
CA ASP A 188 12.40 -9.38 24.27
C ASP A 188 13.25 -10.43 23.54
N LEU A 189 13.29 -10.36 22.21
CA LEU A 189 13.97 -11.35 21.37
C LEU A 189 15.50 -11.36 21.52
N GLN A 190 16.11 -10.28 22.02
CA GLN A 190 17.57 -10.20 22.20
C GLN A 190 18.02 -10.73 23.56
N THR A 191 17.25 -10.47 24.61
CA THR A 191 17.62 -10.69 26.01
C THR A 191 16.82 -11.81 26.68
N GLY A 192 15.71 -12.25 26.07
CA GLY A 192 14.80 -13.26 26.62
C GLY A 192 13.98 -12.81 27.82
N GLN A 193 14.07 -11.52 28.20
CA GLN A 193 13.39 -10.99 29.38
C GLN A 193 11.94 -10.56 29.06
N PRO A 194 10.97 -10.87 29.93
CA PRO A 194 9.61 -10.38 29.77
C PRO A 194 9.52 -8.87 30.04
N ARG A 195 8.90 -8.12 29.13
CA ARG A 195 8.67 -6.67 29.22
C ARG A 195 7.17 -6.38 29.23
N PHE A 196 6.74 -5.55 30.17
CA PHE A 196 5.34 -5.10 30.31
C PHE A 196 4.30 -6.24 30.37
N THR A 197 4.69 -7.43 30.84
CA THR A 197 3.77 -8.59 30.96
C THR A 197 3.03 -8.63 32.29
N PHE A 198 3.46 -7.84 33.28
CA PHE A 198 2.83 -7.72 34.60
C PHE A 198 2.52 -9.07 35.30
N GLY A 199 3.33 -10.10 35.04
CA GLY A 199 3.14 -11.44 35.58
C GLY A 199 2.07 -12.29 34.87
N ASN A 200 1.44 -11.79 33.81
CA ASN A 200 0.46 -12.53 33.02
C ASN A 200 1.14 -13.33 31.91
N LEU A 201 0.98 -14.66 31.95
CA LEU A 201 1.55 -15.59 30.97
C LEU A 201 1.02 -15.35 29.55
N ASN A 202 -0.22 -14.88 29.40
CA ASN A 202 -0.80 -14.59 28.07
C ASN A 202 -0.11 -13.43 27.37
N LEU A 203 0.52 -12.51 28.12
CA LEU A 203 1.25 -11.37 27.57
C LEU A 203 2.68 -11.71 27.17
N LEU A 204 3.18 -12.91 27.46
CA LEU A 204 4.53 -13.34 27.05
C LEU A 204 4.67 -13.41 25.53
N GLY A 205 3.60 -13.80 24.83
CA GLY A 205 3.54 -13.79 23.37
C GLY A 205 3.45 -12.39 22.76
N GLY A 206 3.33 -11.35 23.60
CA GLY A 206 3.12 -9.97 23.20
C GLY A 206 1.70 -9.69 22.74
N ILE A 207 1.49 -8.47 22.26
CA ILE A 207 0.22 -8.06 21.66
C ILE A 207 0.31 -8.32 20.16
N ASP A 208 -0.64 -9.09 19.62
CA ASP A 208 -0.70 -9.38 18.18
C ASP A 208 -0.94 -8.07 17.39
N PRO A 209 0.04 -7.62 16.57
CA PRO A 209 -0.08 -6.40 15.79
C PRO A 209 -1.27 -6.43 14.83
N VAL A 210 -1.68 -7.61 14.38
CA VAL A 210 -2.81 -7.79 13.48
C VAL A 210 -4.13 -7.57 14.19
N MET A 211 -4.30 -8.13 15.39
CA MET A 211 -5.51 -7.88 16.18
C MET A 211 -5.66 -6.40 16.50
N VAL A 212 -4.56 -5.72 16.82
CA VAL A 212 -4.54 -4.27 17.05
C VAL A 212 -4.90 -3.52 15.78
N ALA A 213 -4.32 -3.87 14.64
CA ALA A 213 -4.62 -3.24 13.35
C ALA A 213 -6.10 -3.42 12.99
N ILE A 214 -6.65 -4.64 13.00
CA ILE A 214 -8.07 -4.89 12.73
C ILE A 214 -8.93 -4.10 13.71
N GLY A 215 -8.63 -4.16 15.00
CA GLY A 215 -9.41 -3.48 16.03
C GLY A 215 -9.44 -1.98 15.81
N LEU A 216 -8.28 -1.35 15.63
CA LEU A 216 -8.18 0.09 15.42
C LEU A 216 -8.82 0.53 14.10
N PHE A 217 -8.60 -0.20 13.00
CA PHE A 217 -9.16 0.17 11.70
C PHE A 217 -10.65 -0.11 11.61
N ALA A 218 -11.14 -1.29 12.01
CA ALA A 218 -12.56 -1.62 11.93
C ALA A 218 -13.39 -0.72 12.86
N VAL A 219 -12.94 -0.50 14.09
CA VAL A 219 -13.63 0.38 15.04
C VAL A 219 -13.54 1.84 14.58
N GLY A 220 -12.37 2.27 14.10
CA GLY A 220 -12.17 3.61 13.54
C GLY A 220 -13.10 3.89 12.36
N GLU A 221 -13.21 2.95 11.42
CA GLU A 221 -14.08 3.05 10.26
C GLU A 221 -15.56 3.08 10.66
N VAL A 222 -15.98 2.24 11.61
CA VAL A 222 -17.37 2.25 12.12
C VAL A 222 -17.72 3.60 12.76
N PHE A 223 -16.83 4.15 13.58
CA PHE A 223 -17.05 5.48 14.17
C PHE A 223 -17.03 6.60 13.14
N TRP A 224 -16.14 6.52 12.15
CA TRP A 224 -16.08 7.49 11.06
C TRP A 224 -17.35 7.44 10.21
N ALA A 225 -17.80 6.25 9.82
CA ALA A 225 -19.03 6.05 9.05
C ALA A 225 -20.26 6.53 9.83
N ALA A 226 -20.35 6.24 11.13
CA ALA A 226 -21.42 6.72 11.99
C ALA A 226 -21.42 8.25 12.14
N GLY A 227 -20.24 8.88 12.26
CA GLY A 227 -20.09 10.33 12.43
C GLY A 227 -20.22 11.14 11.14
N THR A 228 -19.95 10.52 10.00
CA THR A 228 -19.86 11.19 8.69
C THR A 228 -21.00 10.78 7.76
N PHE A 229 -22.07 10.15 8.27
CA PHE A 229 -23.24 9.77 7.48
C PHE A 229 -23.99 10.99 6.95
N LYS A 230 -23.43 11.62 5.92
CA LYS A 230 -24.11 12.49 4.98
C LYS A 230 -24.44 11.62 3.79
N ARG A 231 -25.72 11.54 3.46
CA ARG A 231 -26.20 10.95 2.21
C ARG A 231 -25.79 11.90 1.08
N THR A 232 -24.51 11.93 0.73
CA THR A 232 -24.05 12.52 -0.53
C THR A 232 -24.60 11.63 -1.61
N VAL A 233 -25.54 12.15 -2.41
CA VAL A 233 -25.92 11.52 -3.66
C VAL A 233 -24.67 11.62 -4.52
N GLU A 234 -23.88 10.54 -4.56
CA GLU A 234 -22.75 10.45 -5.47
C GLU A 234 -23.31 10.56 -6.89
N GLU A 235 -22.98 11.67 -7.57
CA GLU A 235 -23.18 11.78 -9.02
C GLU A 235 -22.29 10.73 -9.68
N THR A 236 -22.85 9.54 -9.87
CA THR A 236 -22.19 8.47 -10.61
C THR A 236 -22.26 8.85 -12.08
N VAL A 237 -21.09 9.04 -12.69
CA VAL A 237 -21.01 9.21 -14.14
C VAL A 237 -21.03 7.81 -14.74
N THR A 238 -22.06 7.51 -15.54
CA THR A 238 -22.12 6.27 -16.31
C THR A 238 -20.95 6.21 -17.29
N LEU A 239 -20.37 5.03 -17.45
CA LEU A 239 -19.33 4.79 -18.45
C LEU A 239 -19.96 4.87 -19.84
N GLU A 240 -20.01 6.08 -20.39
CA GLU A 240 -20.35 6.36 -21.78
C GLU A 240 -19.09 6.77 -22.54
N GLY A 241 -18.95 6.27 -23.78
CA GLY A 241 -17.84 6.60 -24.67
C GLY A 241 -16.87 5.45 -24.97
N ASN A 242 -15.91 5.74 -25.85
CA ASN A 242 -14.92 4.76 -26.31
C ASN A 242 -13.87 4.53 -25.20
N LEU A 243 -13.49 3.27 -24.95
CA LEU A 243 -12.46 2.92 -23.96
C LEU A 243 -11.05 3.35 -24.41
N LEU A 244 -10.88 3.64 -25.69
CA LEU A 244 -9.61 3.94 -26.31
C LEU A 244 -9.31 5.43 -26.29
N MET A 245 -8.09 5.78 -25.90
CA MET A 245 -7.57 7.15 -25.96
C MET A 245 -7.38 7.61 -27.42
N ASN A 246 -7.65 8.88 -27.70
CA ASN A 246 -7.39 9.48 -29.00
C ASN A 246 -5.90 9.89 -29.16
N ARG A 247 -5.49 10.25 -30.38
CA ARG A 247 -4.08 10.58 -30.68
C ARG A 247 -3.53 11.76 -29.88
N GLU A 248 -4.36 12.77 -29.59
CA GLU A 248 -3.96 13.94 -28.79
C GLU A 248 -3.78 13.58 -27.31
N GLU A 249 -4.64 12.73 -26.75
CA GLU A 249 -4.49 12.20 -25.40
C GLU A 249 -3.22 11.38 -25.26
N TRP A 250 -2.91 10.53 -26.24
CA TRP A 250 -1.65 9.80 -26.27
C TRP A 250 -0.43 10.72 -26.26
N GLN A 251 -0.43 11.76 -27.10
CA GLN A 251 0.66 12.74 -27.15
C GLN A 251 0.80 13.55 -25.86
N ARG A 252 -0.31 13.84 -25.18
CA ARG A 252 -0.31 14.58 -23.91
C ARG A 252 0.12 13.70 -22.72
N SER A 253 -0.26 12.43 -22.70
CA SER A 253 -0.06 11.55 -21.54
C SER A 253 1.29 10.84 -21.51
N TRP A 254 1.87 10.48 -22.66
CA TRP A 254 3.15 9.76 -22.70
C TRP A 254 4.32 10.44 -21.95
N PRO A 255 4.49 11.78 -21.96
CA PRO A 255 5.58 12.42 -21.24
C PRO A 255 5.41 12.35 -19.73
N ALA A 256 4.17 12.22 -19.24
CA ALA A 256 3.89 12.07 -17.82
C ALA A 256 4.20 10.65 -17.36
N TRP A 257 3.80 9.64 -18.14
CA TRP A 257 4.05 8.23 -17.82
C TRP A 257 5.53 7.87 -17.65
N ILE A 258 6.43 8.55 -18.38
CA ILE A 258 7.88 8.30 -18.31
C ILE A 258 8.55 9.04 -17.15
N ARG A 259 7.94 10.12 -16.64
CA ARG A 259 8.53 10.93 -15.57
C ARG A 259 8.29 10.37 -14.17
N GLY A 260 7.45 9.33 -14.04
CA GLY A 260 7.06 8.73 -12.77
C GLY A 260 5.81 9.39 -12.22
#